data_AF-A0A1C6ICP4-F1
#
_entry.id   AF-A0A1C6ICP4-F1
#
_cell.length_a   1.000
_cell.length_b   1.000
_cell.length_c   1.000
_cell.angle_alpha   90.00
_cell.angle_beta   90.00
_cell.angle_gamma   90.00
#
_symmetry.space_group_name_H-M   'P 1'
#
loop_
_entity.id
_entity.type
_entity.pdbx_description
1 polymer ?
#
loop_
_entity_poly.entity_id
_entity_poly.type
_entity_poly.pdbx_seq_one_letter_code
_entity_poly.pdbx_strand_id
1 'polypeptide(L)' 'MQGPFSQELNEALIRQYHIAWVVTKDGGTAGGFPEKARAAETTGAELIVLCRPEDQGEDLASIVKLCEEMMR' A
#
# COMPACT_ATOMS: atom_id res chain seq x y z
N MET A 1 8.50 4.29 14.06
CA MET A 1 7.12 4.08 14.57
C MET A 1 6.61 2.76 13.98
N GLN A 2 5.92 1.92 14.76
CA GLN A 2 5.30 0.69 14.26
C GLN A 2 3.82 0.95 14.01
N GLY A 3 3.36 0.73 12.77
CA GLY A 3 1.97 0.99 12.36
C GLY A 3 1.02 -0.18 12.65
N PRO A 4 -0.25 -0.07 12.21
CA PRO A 4 -0.82 1.01 11.39
C PRO A 4 -1.04 2.32 12.19
N PHE A 5 -1.13 3.44 11.47
CA PHE A 5 -1.35 4.77 12.06
C PHE A 5 -2.75 5.26 11.72
N SER A 6 -3.42 5.90 12.67
CA SER A 6 -4.72 6.51 12.43
C SER A 6 -4.62 7.67 11.43
N GLN A 7 -5.74 8.02 10.81
CA GLN A 7 -5.84 9.18 9.93
C GLN A 7 -5.42 10.46 10.67
N GLU A 8 -5.90 10.67 11.90
CA GLU A 8 -5.64 11.86 12.70
C GLU A 8 -4.15 12.04 13.01
N LEU A 9 -3.44 10.95 13.31
CA LEU A 9 -1.99 11.00 13.51
C LEU A 9 -1.28 11.37 12.21
N ASN A 10 -1.68 10.78 11.08
CA ASN A 10 -1.08 11.10 9.78
C ASN A 10 -1.32 12.58 9.42
N GLU A 11 -2.53 13.10 9.64
CA GLU A 11 -2.83 14.50 9.39
C GLU A 11 -2.03 15.44 10.30
N ALA A 12 -1.88 15.09 11.59
CA ALA A 12 -1.08 15.87 12.53
C ALA A 12 0.39 15.93 12.07
N LEU A 13 0.95 14.81 11.61
CA LEU A 13 2.30 14.77 11.05
C LEU A 13 2.42 15.60 9.77
N ILE A 14 1.45 15.51 8.86
CA ILE A 14 1.45 16.30 7.62
C ILE A 14 1.45 17.80 7.93
N ARG A 15 0.57 18.26 8.82
CA ARG A 15 0.50 19.67 9.22
C ARG A 15 1.76 20.12 9.96
N GLN A 16 2.22 19.35 10.95
CA GLN A 16 3.38 19.70 11.78
C GLN A 16 4.66 19.88 10.96
N TYR A 17 4.85 19.01 9.96
CA TYR A 17 6.05 19.01 9.13
C TYR A 17 5.86 19.68 7.78
N HIS A 18 4.70 20.31 7.53
CA HIS A 18 4.38 20.98 6.27
C HIS A 18 4.61 20.06 5.06
N ILE A 19 4.17 18.80 5.19
CA ILE A 19 4.39 17.77 4.18
C ILE A 19 3.54 18.10 2.94
N ALA A 20 4.21 18.30 1.81
CA ALA A 20 3.53 18.53 0.52
C ALA A 20 3.20 17.23 -0.23
N TRP A 21 3.88 16.11 0.09
CA TRP A 21 3.77 14.85 -0.64
C TRP A 21 3.70 13.65 0.29
N VAL A 22 2.72 12.78 0.08
CA VAL A 22 2.61 11.49 0.76
C VAL A 22 2.92 10.39 -0.25
N VAL A 23 4.06 9.72 -0.10
CA VAL A 23 4.43 8.57 -0.94
C VAL A 23 4.08 7.28 -0.20
N THR A 24 3.26 6.42 -0.80
CA THR A 24 2.85 5.14 -0.21
C THR A 24 2.78 4.03 -1.26
N LYS A 25 2.83 2.78 -0.83
CA LYS A 25 2.42 1.63 -1.63
C LYS A 25 0.94 1.33 -1.36
N ASP A 26 0.24 0.75 -2.34
CA ASP A 26 -1.02 0.06 -2.05
C ASP A 26 -0.74 -1.27 -1.32
N GLY A 27 -0.69 -1.17 0.00
CA GLY A 27 -0.63 -2.33 0.91
C GLY A 27 -2.01 -2.76 1.40
N GLY A 28 -3.09 -2.22 0.82
CA GLY A 28 -4.44 -2.36 1.34
C GLY A 28 -4.60 -1.92 2.80
N THR A 29 -5.65 -2.43 3.45
CA THR A 29 -5.98 -2.14 4.86
C THR A 29 -4.87 -2.54 5.82
N ALA A 30 -4.19 -3.68 5.58
CA ALA A 30 -3.10 -4.13 6.44
C ALA A 30 -1.92 -3.15 6.46
N GLY A 31 -1.69 -2.43 5.35
CA GLY A 31 -0.68 -1.39 5.25
C GLY A 31 -1.13 -0.01 5.78
N GLY A 32 -2.38 0.12 6.23
CA GLY A 32 -2.98 1.41 6.60
C GLY A 32 -3.05 2.38 5.42
N PHE A 33 -3.25 1.88 4.20
CA PHE A 33 -3.36 2.70 3.00
C PHE A 33 -4.54 3.69 3.07
N PRO A 34 -5.76 3.27 3.46
CA PRO A 34 -6.91 4.18 3.51
C PRO A 34 -6.67 5.41 4.40
N GLU A 35 -6.05 5.21 5.57
CA GLU A 35 -5.76 6.28 6.54
C GLU A 35 -4.73 7.27 6.00
N LYS A 36 -3.75 6.81 5.21
CA LYS A 36 -2.76 7.68 4.56
C LYS A 36 -3.38 8.48 3.43
N ALA A 37 -4.18 7.83 2.59
CA ALA A 37 -4.85 8.46 1.47
C ALA A 37 -5.81 9.57 1.94
N ARG A 38 -6.65 9.27 2.94
CA ARG A 38 -7.56 10.26 3.52
C ARG A 38 -6.83 11.41 4.21
N ALA A 39 -5.72 11.12 4.90
CA ALA A 39 -4.95 12.18 5.53
C ALA A 39 -4.31 13.11 4.50
N ALA A 40 -3.77 12.58 3.40
CA ALA A 40 -3.23 13.36 2.30
C ALA A 40 -4.31 14.26 1.67
N GLU A 41 -5.46 13.68 1.32
CA GLU A 41 -6.63 14.40 0.79
C GLU A 41 -7.09 15.51 1.74
N THR A 42 -7.27 15.20 3.02
CA THR A 42 -7.78 16.16 4.03
C THR A 42 -6.82 17.32 4.29
N THR A 43 -5.52 17.11 4.11
CA THR A 43 -4.50 18.13 4.37
C THR A 43 -4.03 18.87 3.12
N GLY A 44 -4.50 18.46 1.94
CA GLY A 44 -4.06 19.01 0.66
C GLY A 44 -2.65 18.57 0.24
N ALA A 45 -2.12 17.51 0.85
CA ALA A 45 -0.86 16.92 0.40
C ALA A 45 -1.10 16.01 -0.81
N GLU A 46 -0.21 16.06 -1.79
CA GLU A 46 -0.28 15.26 -3.00
C GLU A 46 0.06 13.79 -2.70
N LEU A 47 -0.81 12.87 -3.09
CA LEU A 47 -0.64 11.43 -2.84
C LEU A 47 0.04 10.76 -4.05
N ILE A 48 1.20 10.16 -3.82
CA ILE A 48 1.91 9.33 -4.79
C ILE A 48 1.78 7.86 -4.37
N VAL A 49 1.15 7.05 -5.21
CA VAL A 49 0.97 5.62 -4.97
C VAL A 49 1.92 4.81 -5.85
N LEU A 50 2.77 3.99 -5.21
CA LEU A 50 3.63 3.02 -5.88
C LEU A 50 2.79 1.81 -6.29
N CYS A 51 2.51 1.70 -7.59
CA CYS A 51 1.86 0.54 -8.17
C CYS A 51 2.78 -0.69 -8.15
N ARG A 52 2.19 -1.88 -8.04
CA ARG A 52 2.91 -3.12 -8.30
C ARG A 52 3.20 -3.21 -9.81
N PRO A 53 4.40 -3.65 -10.23
CA PRO A 53 4.60 -4.00 -11.64
C PRO A 53 3.61 -5.10 -12.05
N GLU A 54 3.36 -5.22 -13.36
CA GLU A 54 2.59 -6.33 -13.89
C GLU A 54 3.17 -7.67 -13.42
N ASP A 55 2.29 -8.56 -12.98
CA ASP A 55 2.69 -9.89 -12.54
C ASP A 55 3.09 -10.71 -13.77
N GLN A 56 4.33 -11.22 -13.76
CA GLN A 56 4.85 -12.13 -14.78
C GLN A 56 4.86 -13.59 -14.27
N GLY A 57 4.30 -13.82 -13.08
CA GLY A 57 4.14 -15.15 -12.52
C GLY A 57 3.03 -15.95 -13.21
N GLU A 58 3.12 -17.27 -13.04
CA GLU A 58 2.08 -18.20 -13.47
C GLU A 58 0.89 -18.14 -12.50
N ASP A 59 -0.32 -18.36 -13.02
CA ASP A 59 -1.51 -18.43 -12.17
C ASP A 59 -1.48 -19.65 -11.23
N LEU A 60 -2.31 -19.60 -10.19
CA LEU A 60 -2.36 -20.66 -9.18
C LEU A 60 -2.65 -22.03 -9.78
N ALA A 61 -3.54 -22.12 -10.77
CA ALA A 61 -3.90 -23.41 -11.38
C ALA A 61 -2.72 -23.98 -12.18
N SER A 62 -2.01 -23.13 -12.92
CA SER A 62 -0.79 -23.49 -13.65
C SER A 62 0.31 -24.01 -12.72
N ILE A 63 0.54 -23.33 -11.60
CA ILE A 63 1.52 -23.78 -10.57
C ILE A 63 1.09 -25.08 -9.89
N VAL A 64 -0.19 -25.22 -9.53
CA VAL A 64 -0.70 -26.45 -8.90
C VAL A 64 -0.49 -27.65 -9.83
N LYS A 65 -0.81 -27.49 -11.11
CA LYS A 65 -0.58 -28.54 -12.12
C LYS A 65 0.89 -28.93 -12.24
N LEU A 66 1.80 -27.95 -12.28
CA LEU A 66 3.24 -28.20 -12.33
C LEU A 66 3.71 -29.02 -11.11
N CYS A 67 3.26 -28.66 -9.91
CA CYS A 67 3.57 -29.40 -8.70
C CYS A 67 3.05 -30.85 -8.74
N GLU A 68 1.83 -31.07 -9.24
CA GLU A 68 1.25 -32.41 -9.40
C GLU A 68 2.06 -33.27 -10.38
N GLU A 69 2.53 -32.68 -11.48
CA GLU A 69 3.38 -33.37 -12.47
C GLU A 69 4.75 -33.74 -11.90
N MET A 70 5.34 -32.88 -11.06
CA MET A 70 6.64 -33.15 -10.41
C MET A 70 6.59 -34.22 -9.31
N MET A 71 5.40 -34.50 -8.76
CA MET A 71 5.21 -35.52 -7.72
C MET A 71 4.91 -36.92 -8.27
N ARG A 72 4.80 -37.07 -9.60
CA ARG A 72 4.66 -38.36 -10.29
C ARG A 72 6.01 -38.93 -10.69
#